data_AF-A0A7W7W4Z8-F1
#
_entry.id   AF-A0A7W7W4Z8-F1
#
_cell.length_a   1.000
_cell.length_b   1.000
_cell.length_c   1.000
_cell.angle_alpha   90.00
_cell.angle_beta   90.00
_cell.angle_gamma   90.00
#
_symmetry.space_group_name_H-M   'P 1'
#
loop_
_entity.id
_entity.type
_entity.pdbx_description
1 polymer ?
#
loop_
_entity_poly.entity_id
_entity_poly.type
_entity_poly.pdbx_seq_one_letter_code
_entity_poly.pdbx_strand_id
1 'polypeptide(L)'
;MSHYPEPQGPGDFYPDPHTASDDPFGQQAPPGGPSNAGVAPQDPGAAQTGGWQAPPDYRPVPAGGQPLTMIGDIAVYQHEVVTPAGRFPIKGTTWTATDMSQVHETLPTYAVVLTIVFVWFCLLGLLFLLMKERSVQGYVQVTVHGSGMFHSTMVPAHSAATFPQVMQQVNYARSLAAMA
;
A
#
# COMPACT_ATOMS: atom_id res chain seq x y z
N MET A 1 31.65 29.02 -39.73
CA MET A 1 32.00 27.67 -40.22
C MET A 1 33.06 27.12 -39.30
N SER A 2 32.64 26.34 -38.29
CA SER A 2 33.56 25.75 -37.32
C SER A 2 33.89 24.33 -37.80
N HIS A 3 35.09 24.16 -38.35
CA HIS A 3 35.69 22.87 -38.66
C HIS A 3 36.01 22.13 -37.35
N TYR A 4 35.49 20.91 -37.20
CA TYR A 4 35.98 19.94 -36.22
C TYR A 4 36.87 18.91 -36.93
N PRO A 5 37.89 18.33 -36.27
CA PRO A 5 38.72 17.28 -36.84
C PRO A 5 38.01 15.92 -36.76
N GLU A 6 38.08 15.14 -37.84
CA GLU A 6 37.66 13.73 -37.90
C GLU A 6 38.68 12.79 -37.21
N PRO A 7 38.24 11.78 -36.44
CA PRO A 7 39.05 10.61 -36.11
C PRO A 7 38.89 9.50 -37.16
N GLN A 8 40.02 9.00 -37.69
CA GLN A 8 40.09 7.92 -38.67
C GLN A 8 40.26 6.53 -38.01
N GLY A 9 39.20 5.70 -38.06
CA GLY A 9 39.15 4.21 -38.10
C GLY A 9 39.65 3.37 -36.91
N PRO A 10 39.48 2.02 -36.92
CA PRO A 10 38.52 1.16 -37.64
C PRO A 10 37.80 0.12 -36.72
N GLY A 11 36.53 -0.21 -37.01
CA GLY A 11 35.83 -1.32 -36.35
C GLY A 11 34.32 -1.26 -36.49
N ASP A 12 33.81 -1.67 -37.65
CA ASP A 12 32.38 -1.86 -37.92
C ASP A 12 31.81 -3.01 -37.08
N PHE A 13 30.83 -2.74 -36.20
CA PHE A 13 30.06 -3.77 -35.50
C PHE A 13 28.58 -3.41 -35.29
N TYR A 14 27.96 -2.67 -36.21
CA TYR A 14 26.50 -2.55 -36.23
C TYR A 14 25.90 -3.37 -37.39
N PRO A 15 25.27 -4.53 -37.10
CA PRO A 15 24.35 -5.14 -38.03
C PRO A 15 23.08 -4.30 -38.18
N ASP A 16 22.75 -3.97 -39.44
CA ASP A 16 21.51 -3.34 -39.90
C ASP A 16 20.25 -4.05 -39.37
N PRO A 17 19.21 -3.32 -38.92
CA PRO A 17 18.02 -3.95 -38.36
C PRO A 17 16.83 -3.91 -39.31
N HIS A 18 16.90 -4.41 -40.55
CA HIS A 18 15.66 -4.64 -41.33
C HIS A 18 15.74 -5.87 -42.25
N THR A 19 15.25 -7.02 -41.78
CA THR A 19 14.33 -7.90 -42.52
C THR A 19 13.67 -8.87 -41.54
N ALA A 20 12.34 -8.84 -41.53
CA ALA A 20 11.45 -9.57 -40.64
C ALA A 20 11.08 -10.97 -41.19
N SER A 21 10.35 -11.74 -40.35
CA SER A 21 9.66 -13.04 -40.56
C SER A 21 10.52 -14.27 -40.19
N ASP A 22 10.26 -15.09 -39.16
CA ASP A 22 9.02 -15.46 -38.45
C ASP A 22 9.30 -16.07 -37.05
N ASP A 23 8.35 -15.85 -36.12
CA ASP A 23 8.08 -16.51 -34.81
C ASP A 23 9.12 -16.55 -33.65
N PRO A 24 8.86 -15.82 -32.53
CA PRO A 24 9.57 -16.04 -31.27
C PRO A 24 8.67 -16.08 -30.02
N PHE A 25 7.48 -16.69 -30.04
CA PHE A 25 6.84 -17.14 -28.78
C PHE A 25 7.53 -18.39 -28.17
N GLY A 26 8.77 -18.68 -28.58
CA GLY A 26 9.63 -19.68 -27.97
C GLY A 26 10.17 -19.19 -26.64
N GLN A 27 9.51 -19.58 -25.55
CA GLN A 27 10.04 -19.45 -24.20
C GLN A 27 11.40 -20.14 -24.12
N GLN A 28 12.50 -19.37 -24.03
CA GLN A 28 13.79 -19.92 -23.62
C GLN A 28 13.73 -20.14 -22.10
N ALA A 29 13.72 -21.42 -21.71
CA ALA A 29 13.74 -21.82 -20.30
C ALA A 29 15.09 -21.48 -19.65
N PRO A 30 15.11 -20.99 -18.39
CA PRO A 30 16.34 -20.81 -17.62
C PRO A 30 17.04 -22.17 -17.40
N PRO A 31 18.37 -22.29 -17.62
CA PRO A 31 19.09 -23.53 -17.36
C PRO A 31 19.20 -23.75 -15.84
N GLY A 32 18.50 -24.77 -15.32
CA GLY A 32 18.72 -25.26 -13.94
C GLY A 32 17.48 -25.58 -13.11
N GLY A 33 16.26 -25.47 -13.62
CA GLY A 33 15.05 -25.84 -12.88
C GLY A 33 14.64 -27.30 -13.08
N PRO A 34 14.25 -28.06 -12.04
CA PRO A 34 13.69 -29.40 -12.22
C PRO A 34 12.39 -29.30 -13.04
N SER A 35 12.35 -30.00 -14.17
CA SER A 35 11.19 -30.13 -15.05
C SER A 35 10.14 -31.04 -14.40
N ASN A 36 9.11 -30.45 -13.80
CA ASN A 36 7.86 -31.15 -13.56
C ASN A 36 6.71 -30.14 -13.52
N ALA A 37 6.11 -29.88 -14.69
CA ALA A 37 4.77 -29.31 -14.78
C ALA A 37 3.75 -30.41 -14.44
N GLY A 38 3.76 -30.85 -13.19
CA GLY A 38 2.61 -31.54 -12.61
C GLY A 38 1.62 -30.47 -12.18
N VAL A 39 0.41 -30.50 -12.74
CA VAL A 39 -0.70 -29.69 -12.25
C VAL A 39 -0.91 -30.06 -10.78
N ALA A 40 -0.48 -29.18 -9.87
CA ALA A 40 -0.69 -29.40 -8.45
C ALA A 40 -2.21 -29.40 -8.18
N PRO A 41 -2.73 -30.34 -7.36
CA PRO A 41 -4.12 -30.34 -6.98
C PRO A 41 -4.50 -28.98 -6.40
N GLN A 42 -5.54 -28.37 -6.97
CA GLN A 42 -6.06 -27.09 -6.53
C GLN A 42 -6.67 -27.27 -5.14
N ASP A 43 -5.96 -26.82 -4.10
CA ASP A 43 -6.45 -26.82 -2.72
C ASP A 43 -7.57 -25.78 -2.60
N PRO A 44 -8.82 -26.18 -2.27
CA PRO A 44 -9.95 -25.27 -2.15
C PRO A 44 -9.84 -24.27 -0.99
N GLY A 45 -8.82 -24.39 -0.12
CA GLY A 45 -8.61 -23.51 1.04
C GLY A 45 -7.63 -22.36 0.82
N ALA A 46 -6.91 -22.31 -0.31
CA ALA A 46 -5.90 -21.28 -0.54
C ALA A 46 -6.52 -19.99 -1.13
N ALA A 47 -6.44 -18.89 -0.38
CA ALA A 47 -6.83 -17.57 -0.88
C ALA A 47 -5.93 -17.19 -2.08
N GLN A 48 -6.52 -17.18 -3.28
CA GLN A 48 -5.86 -16.69 -4.48
C GLN A 48 -5.77 -15.16 -4.43
N THR A 49 -4.67 -14.65 -3.89
CA THR A 49 -4.30 -13.24 -4.01
C THR A 49 -3.47 -13.04 -5.27
N GLY A 50 -3.90 -12.12 -6.14
CA GLY A 50 -3.37 -11.96 -7.50
C GLY A 50 -1.84 -11.92 -7.61
N GLY A 51 -1.31 -12.70 -8.56
CA GLY A 51 -0.01 -12.54 -9.21
C GLY A 51 1.25 -12.89 -8.41
N TRP A 52 1.21 -12.91 -7.08
CA TRP A 52 2.38 -13.25 -6.27
C TRP A 52 2.28 -14.69 -5.76
N GLN A 53 3.09 -15.57 -6.37
CA GLN A 53 3.30 -16.93 -5.90
C GLN A 53 4.38 -16.89 -4.82
N ALA A 54 3.98 -17.09 -3.56
CA ALA A 54 4.94 -17.20 -2.46
C ALA A 54 5.91 -18.37 -2.73
N PRO A 55 7.20 -18.27 -2.35
CA PRO A 55 8.15 -19.37 -2.47
C PRO A 55 7.60 -20.67 -1.85
N PRO A 56 7.91 -21.85 -2.40
CA PRO A 56 7.30 -23.13 -1.98
C PRO A 56 7.53 -23.50 -0.50
N ASP A 57 8.51 -22.88 0.16
CA ASP A 57 8.78 -23.05 1.60
C ASP A 57 8.12 -21.96 2.48
N TYR A 58 7.30 -21.08 1.92
CA TYR A 58 6.51 -20.13 2.68
C TYR A 58 5.37 -20.88 3.39
N ARG A 59 5.69 -21.43 4.55
CA ARG A 59 4.67 -21.78 5.54
C ARG A 59 4.32 -20.51 6.29
N PRO A 60 3.06 -20.02 6.26
CA PRO A 60 2.61 -19.09 7.26
C PRO A 60 2.74 -19.80 8.60
N VAL A 61 3.85 -19.56 9.30
CA VAL A 61 3.95 -19.96 10.69
C VAL A 61 2.77 -19.24 11.36
N PRO A 62 1.93 -19.93 12.15
CA PRO A 62 0.89 -19.26 12.90
C PRO A 62 1.58 -18.25 13.82
N ALA A 63 1.24 -16.97 13.66
CA ALA A 63 1.62 -16.00 14.68
C ALA A 63 0.99 -16.45 15.99
N GLY A 64 1.76 -16.46 17.07
CA GLY A 64 1.30 -17.06 18.32
C GLY A 64 0.10 -16.30 18.86
N GLY A 65 -1.10 -16.88 18.82
CA GLY A 65 -2.31 -16.31 19.41
C GLY A 65 -3.05 -15.29 18.55
N GLN A 66 -3.89 -14.48 19.18
CA GLN A 66 -4.58 -13.36 18.53
C GLN A 66 -3.67 -12.12 18.53
N PRO A 67 -3.67 -11.31 17.46
CA PRO A 67 -2.93 -10.06 17.43
C PRO A 67 -3.44 -9.13 18.54
N LEU A 68 -2.52 -8.48 19.25
CA LEU A 68 -2.85 -7.52 20.31
C LEU A 68 -3.41 -6.23 19.72
N THR A 69 -2.90 -5.84 18.56
CA THR A 69 -3.45 -4.75 17.74
C THR A 69 -3.14 -4.99 16.26
N MET A 70 -3.96 -4.39 15.41
CA MET A 70 -3.81 -4.41 13.96
C MET A 70 -3.73 -2.96 13.47
N ILE A 71 -2.73 -2.66 12.63
CA ILE A 71 -2.54 -1.34 12.03
C ILE A 71 -2.48 -1.52 10.52
N GLY A 72 -3.59 -1.28 9.84
CA GLY A 72 -3.72 -1.61 8.41
C GLY A 72 -3.52 -3.12 8.19
N ASP A 73 -2.47 -3.48 7.46
CA ASP A 73 -2.04 -4.85 7.19
C ASP A 73 -0.95 -5.38 8.15
N ILE A 74 -0.54 -4.57 9.14
CA ILE A 74 0.47 -4.94 10.13
C ILE A 74 -0.21 -5.53 11.36
N ALA A 75 0.13 -6.78 11.69
CA ALA A 75 -0.33 -7.44 12.91
C ALA A 75 0.75 -7.39 13.99
N VAL A 76 0.39 -6.91 15.17
CA VAL A 76 1.32 -6.74 16.30
C VAL A 76 0.99 -7.77 17.38
N TYR A 77 1.98 -8.60 17.71
CA TYR A 77 1.92 -9.60 18.77
C TYR A 77 2.85 -9.18 19.92
N GLN A 78 2.89 -10.01 20.97
CA GLN A 78 3.66 -9.70 22.17
C GLN A 78 5.18 -9.62 21.94
N HIS A 79 5.73 -10.46 21.07
CA HIS A 79 7.17 -10.56 20.82
C HIS A 79 7.55 -10.37 19.35
N GLU A 80 6.56 -10.22 18.48
CA GLU A 80 6.77 -10.18 17.04
C GLU A 80 5.76 -9.26 16.34
N VAL A 81 6.12 -8.89 15.13
CA VAL A 81 5.31 -8.11 14.21
C VAL A 81 5.24 -8.90 12.91
N VAL A 82 4.04 -8.98 12.35
CA VAL A 82 3.79 -9.69 11.09
C VAL A 82 3.34 -8.67 10.06
N THR A 83 4.03 -8.65 8.94
CA THR A 83 3.69 -7.86 7.75
C THR A 83 3.65 -8.78 6.53
N PRO A 84 3.13 -8.32 5.37
CA PRO A 84 3.24 -9.07 4.13
C PRO A 84 4.68 -9.44 3.73
N ALA A 85 5.67 -8.67 4.19
CA ALA A 85 7.09 -8.96 3.96
C ALA A 85 7.64 -10.09 4.85
N GLY A 86 6.89 -10.52 5.88
CA GLY A 86 7.28 -11.59 6.79
C GLY A 86 7.06 -11.26 8.26
N ARG A 87 7.63 -12.09 9.12
CA ARG A 87 7.56 -11.97 10.58
C ARG A 87 8.91 -11.54 11.14
N PHE A 88 8.91 -10.62 12.10
CA PHE A 88 10.14 -10.11 12.70
C PHE A 88 9.94 -9.79 14.19
N PRO A 89 11.02 -9.81 14.99
CA PRO A 89 10.92 -9.47 16.42
C PRO A 89 10.48 -8.02 16.59
N ILE A 90 9.59 -7.77 17.56
CA ILE A 90 9.14 -6.41 17.87
C ILE A 90 10.24 -5.59 18.58
N LYS A 91 11.18 -6.28 19.23
CA LYS A 91 12.30 -5.68 19.94
C LYS A 91 13.16 -4.83 18.99
N GLY A 92 13.39 -3.58 19.37
CA GLY A 92 14.22 -2.66 18.57
C GLY A 92 13.55 -2.17 17.30
N THR A 93 12.24 -2.36 17.15
CA THR A 93 11.46 -1.72 16.09
C THR A 93 11.08 -0.29 16.47
N THR A 94 11.06 0.57 15.48
CA THR A 94 10.75 1.99 15.58
C THR A 94 9.55 2.27 14.68
N TRP A 95 8.55 2.89 15.28
CA TRP A 95 7.25 3.10 14.64
C TRP A 95 6.99 4.59 14.43
N THR A 96 6.53 4.96 13.23
CA THR A 96 6.13 6.33 12.90
C THR A 96 4.75 6.32 12.26
N ALA A 97 3.98 7.38 12.52
CA ALA A 97 2.70 7.62 11.88
C ALA A 97 2.64 9.06 11.40
N THR A 98 2.16 9.26 10.18
CA THR A 98 2.05 10.56 9.53
C THR A 98 0.64 10.74 9.01
N ASP A 99 0.01 11.84 9.41
CA ASP A 99 -1.33 12.19 8.95
C ASP A 99 -1.25 12.86 7.58
N MET A 100 -1.85 12.22 6.57
CA MET A 100 -2.07 12.79 5.24
C MET A 100 -3.57 12.98 4.97
N SER A 101 -4.38 13.08 6.01
CA SER A 101 -5.81 13.36 5.89
C SER A 101 -6.09 14.86 5.82
N GLN A 102 -7.09 15.22 5.02
CA GLN A 102 -7.62 16.58 4.89
C GLN A 102 -9.11 16.58 5.22
N VAL A 103 -9.51 17.57 6.03
CA VAL A 103 -10.92 17.81 6.35
C VAL A 103 -11.44 18.87 5.39
N HIS A 104 -12.34 18.46 4.51
CA HIS A 104 -13.04 19.36 3.59
C HIS A 104 -14.41 19.68 4.16
N GLU A 105 -14.73 20.95 4.23
CA GLU A 105 -16.06 21.39 4.59
C GLU A 105 -16.75 21.98 3.34
N THR A 106 -17.85 21.37 2.91
CA THR A 106 -18.55 21.72 1.67
C THR A 106 -20.00 22.09 1.98
N LEU A 107 -20.54 23.05 1.22
CA LEU A 107 -21.97 23.33 1.23
C LEU A 107 -22.67 22.28 0.37
N PRO A 108 -23.54 21.43 0.95
CA PRO A 108 -24.18 20.39 0.19
C PRO A 108 -25.12 20.99 -0.87
N THR A 109 -25.14 20.41 -2.07
CA THR A 109 -25.99 20.87 -3.17
C THR A 109 -27.47 20.87 -2.77
N TYR A 110 -27.90 19.88 -1.97
CA TYR A 110 -29.27 19.82 -1.48
C TYR A 110 -29.62 21.00 -0.55
N ALA A 111 -28.68 21.52 0.25
CA ALA A 111 -28.93 22.69 1.08
C ALA A 111 -29.19 23.93 0.24
N VAL A 112 -28.45 24.11 -0.86
CA VAL A 112 -28.67 25.19 -1.82
C VAL A 112 -30.04 25.07 -2.49
N VAL A 113 -30.41 23.87 -2.94
CA VAL A 113 -31.72 23.62 -3.58
C VAL A 113 -32.88 23.88 -2.62
N LEU A 114 -32.79 23.38 -1.38
CA LEU A 114 -33.80 23.60 -0.35
C LEU A 114 -33.94 25.09 -0.01
N THR A 115 -32.83 25.83 0.03
CA THR A 115 -32.84 27.29 0.23
C THR A 115 -33.66 28.00 -0.86
N ILE A 116 -33.49 27.63 -2.13
CA ILE A 116 -34.21 28.22 -3.26
C ILE A 116 -35.72 27.93 -3.17
N VAL A 117 -36.10 26.70 -2.81
CA VAL A 117 -37.52 26.30 -2.68
C VAL A 117 -38.20 27.00 -1.50
N PHE A 118 -37.51 27.12 -0.36
CA PHE A 118 -38.06 27.70 0.87
C PHE A 118 -37.80 29.19 1.04
N VAL A 119 -37.34 29.90 0.00
CA VAL A 119 -37.02 31.34 0.08
C VAL A 119 -38.21 32.19 0.54
N TRP A 120 -39.43 31.80 0.15
CA TRP A 120 -40.67 32.47 0.57
C TRP A 120 -40.96 32.32 2.07
N PHE A 121 -40.40 31.29 2.69
CA PHE A 121 -40.41 31.05 4.14
C PHE A 121 -39.09 31.48 4.80
N CYS A 122 -38.38 32.44 4.18
CA CYS A 122 -37.18 33.19 4.59
C CYS A 122 -36.28 32.55 5.66
N LEU A 123 -36.74 32.45 6.91
CA LEU A 123 -35.99 31.86 8.02
C LEU A 123 -35.65 30.37 7.81
N LEU A 124 -36.52 29.60 7.14
CA LEU A 124 -36.26 28.19 6.86
C LEU A 124 -35.18 28.02 5.79
N GLY A 125 -35.20 28.82 4.72
CA GLY A 125 -34.17 28.76 3.67
C GLY A 125 -32.77 29.09 4.20
N LEU A 126 -32.68 30.08 5.09
CA LEU A 126 -31.40 30.48 5.71
C LEU A 126 -30.83 29.40 6.64
N LEU A 127 -31.67 28.65 7.36
CA LEU A 127 -31.22 27.54 8.20
C LEU A 127 -30.54 26.45 7.37
N PHE A 128 -31.01 26.19 6.15
CA PHE A 128 -30.41 25.19 5.27
C PHE A 128 -29.03 25.62 4.76
N LEU A 129 -28.79 26.90 4.49
CA LEU A 129 -27.43 27.39 4.14
C LEU A 129 -26.42 27.22 5.28
N LEU A 130 -26.88 27.13 6.54
CA LEU A 130 -26.02 26.87 7.68
C LEU A 130 -25.63 25.38 7.80
N MET A 131 -26.33 24.49 7.10
CA MET A 131 -26.00 23.08 7.05
C MET A 131 -24.71 22.89 6.25
N LYS A 132 -23.60 22.69 6.97
CA LYS A 132 -22.28 22.46 6.40
C LYS A 132 -21.91 20.99 6.55
N GLU A 133 -21.59 20.36 5.43
CA GLU A 133 -21.17 18.97 5.42
C GLU A 133 -19.66 18.90 5.64
N ARG A 134 -19.23 18.03 6.55
CA ARG A 134 -17.82 17.77 6.81
C ARG A 134 -17.48 16.41 6.23
N SER A 135 -16.55 16.39 5.28
CA SER A 135 -16.01 15.16 4.71
C SER A 135 -14.51 15.05 5.05
N VAL A 136 -14.06 13.84 5.35
CA VAL A 136 -12.65 13.54 5.61
C VAL A 136 -12.16 12.70 4.44
N GLN A 137 -11.02 13.11 3.86
CA GLN A 137 -10.38 12.40 2.77
C GLN A 137 -8.89 12.23 3.06
N GLY A 138 -8.30 11.15 2.56
CA GLY A 138 -6.87 10.86 2.70
C GLY A 138 -6.58 9.63 3.55
N TYR A 139 -5.34 9.53 4.01
CA TYR A 139 -4.80 8.32 4.65
C TYR A 139 -3.85 8.70 5.78
N VAL A 140 -3.69 7.80 6.73
CA VAL A 140 -2.63 7.85 7.73
C VAL A 140 -1.57 6.85 7.32
N GLN A 141 -0.37 7.33 7.05
CA GLN A 141 0.75 6.46 6.72
C GLN A 141 1.41 5.98 8.01
N VAL A 142 1.55 4.67 8.18
CA VAL A 142 2.25 4.07 9.30
C VAL A 142 3.44 3.31 8.78
N THR A 143 4.59 3.52 9.42
CA THR A 143 5.85 2.89 9.03
C THR A 143 6.48 2.22 10.24
N VAL A 144 6.94 0.99 10.04
CA VAL A 144 7.74 0.23 11.00
C VAL A 144 9.10 -0.05 10.38
N HIS A 145 10.16 0.18 11.15
CA HIS A 145 11.51 -0.17 10.78
C HIS A 145 12.25 -0.83 11.93
N GLY A 146 13.14 -1.78 11.65
CA GLY A 146 13.87 -2.51 12.68
C GLY A 146 14.39 -3.85 12.15
N SER A 147 15.47 -4.38 12.75
CA SER A 147 16.07 -5.67 12.36
C SER A 147 16.33 -5.85 10.85
N GLY A 148 16.72 -4.77 10.15
CA GLY A 148 16.95 -4.78 8.70
C GLY A 148 15.68 -4.76 7.84
N MET A 149 14.51 -4.64 8.46
CA MET A 149 13.20 -4.58 7.79
C MET A 149 12.65 -3.16 7.80
N PHE A 150 11.89 -2.85 6.75
CA PHE A 150 11.12 -1.63 6.60
C PHE A 150 9.77 -2.00 5.96
N HIS A 151 8.67 -1.64 6.61
CA HIS A 151 7.33 -1.81 6.05
C HIS A 151 6.50 -0.56 6.29
N SER A 152 5.72 -0.16 5.30
CA SER A 152 4.84 1.00 5.39
C SER A 152 3.46 0.64 4.87
N THR A 153 2.44 1.11 5.57
CA THR A 153 1.04 0.85 5.27
C THR A 153 0.23 2.13 5.33
N MET A 154 -0.86 2.18 4.58
CA MET A 154 -1.75 3.33 4.52
C MET A 154 -3.11 2.95 5.09
N VAL A 155 -3.49 3.60 6.19
CA VAL A 155 -4.79 3.42 6.83
C VAL A 155 -5.75 4.48 6.30
N PRO A 156 -6.87 4.12 5.66
CA PRO A 156 -7.83 5.11 5.16
C PRO A 156 -8.42 5.95 6.29
N ALA A 157 -8.44 7.27 6.11
CA ALA A 157 -9.01 8.20 7.07
C ALA A 157 -10.52 8.32 6.85
N HIS A 158 -11.31 7.58 7.64
CA HIS A 158 -12.78 7.64 7.58
C HIS A 158 -13.37 8.78 8.42
N SER A 159 -12.61 9.30 9.38
CA SER A 159 -13.07 10.35 10.29
C SER A 159 -11.89 11.14 10.86
N ALA A 160 -12.17 12.30 11.44
CA ALA A 160 -11.15 13.07 12.17
C ALA A 160 -10.59 12.32 13.40
N ALA A 161 -11.30 11.27 13.87
CA ALA A 161 -10.85 10.43 14.98
C ALA A 161 -9.90 9.31 14.53
N THR A 162 -9.75 9.06 13.23
CA THR A 162 -8.92 7.96 12.71
C THR A 162 -7.45 8.15 13.06
N PHE A 163 -6.88 9.34 12.88
CA PHE A 163 -5.48 9.60 13.22
C PHE A 163 -5.18 9.41 14.73
N PRO A 164 -5.98 9.96 15.67
CA PRO A 164 -5.84 9.65 17.09
C PRO A 164 -5.87 8.15 17.42
N GLN A 165 -6.76 7.38 16.80
CA GLN A 165 -6.83 5.92 17.01
C GLN A 165 -5.57 5.21 16.51
N VAL A 166 -5.12 5.52 15.29
CA VAL A 166 -3.88 4.95 14.74
C VAL A 166 -2.67 5.32 15.60
N MET A 167 -2.62 6.55 16.10
CA MET A 167 -1.57 6.99 17.03
C MET A 167 -1.58 6.20 18.33
N GLN A 168 -2.74 5.86 18.89
CA GLN A 168 -2.83 5.01 20.08
C GLN A 168 -2.28 3.60 19.82
N GLN A 169 -2.64 3.00 18.67
CA GLN A 169 -2.13 1.68 18.28
C GLN A 169 -0.60 1.70 18.07
N VAL A 170 -0.08 2.73 17.42
CA VAL A 170 1.36 2.93 17.21
C VAL A 170 2.09 3.14 18.53
N ASN A 171 1.54 3.93 19.44
CA ASN A 171 2.12 4.12 20.76
C ASN A 171 2.14 2.83 21.58
N TYR A 172 1.10 2.00 21.45
CA TYR A 172 1.08 0.67 22.05
C TYR A 172 2.15 -0.25 21.45
N ALA A 173 2.33 -0.26 20.12
CA ALA A 173 3.40 -1.03 19.49
C ALA A 173 4.80 -0.56 19.93
N ARG A 174 5.01 0.75 20.08
CA ARG A 174 6.26 1.30 20.64
C ARG A 174 6.51 0.86 22.08
N SER A 175 5.48 0.81 22.92
CA SER A 175 5.66 0.36 24.31
C SER A 175 6.02 -1.13 24.35
N LEU A 176 5.41 -1.97 23.51
CA LEU A 176 5.80 -3.37 23.34
C LEU A 176 7.27 -3.50 22.88
N ALA A 177 7.68 -2.72 21.87
CA ALA A 177 9.04 -2.73 21.35
C ALA A 177 10.08 -2.32 22.41
N ALA A 178 9.73 -1.41 23.30
CA ALA A 178 10.59 -0.92 24.38
C ALA A 178 10.71 -1.89 25.56
N MET A 179 9.71 -2.75 25.80
CA MET A 179 9.74 -3.73 26.90
C MET A 179 10.26 -5.11 26.50
N ALA A 180 10.44 -5.37 25.21
CA ALA A 180 10.91 -6.65 24.66
C ALA A 180 12.44 -6.85 24.72
#